data_AF-A0A1E7ICU2-F1
#
_entry.id   AF-A0A1E7ICU2-F1
#
_cell.length_a   1.000
_cell.length_b   1.000
_cell.length_c   1.000
_cell.angle_alpha   90.00
_cell.angle_beta   90.00
_cell.angle_gamma   90.00
#
_symmetry.space_group_name_H-M   'P 1'
#
loop_
_entity.id
_entity.type
_entity.pdbx_description
1 polymer ?
#
loop_
_entity_poly.entity_id
_entity_poly.type
_entity_poly.pdbx_seq_one_letter_code
_entity_poly.pdbx_strand_id
1 'polypeptide(L)'
;MAIRIPALLSALLLVFFAAAPASAEQGIDAALEKWKGLSPQERETLRSRHDVWKSLSDEQKALIRGRLQRFKSLPLGEQKRIRNNFSLFRDLSPRERKILKEKYDRWMKLPPNRKGEIRERYQRLKNMAPDRRREILNRLDIWRRLPPGERKEILKRARTRKR
;
A
#
# COMPACT_ATOMS: atom_id res chain seq x y z
N MET A 1 -16.78 -12.08 -7.61
CA MET A 1 -15.77 -12.69 -6.74
C MET A 1 -14.84 -11.62 -6.17
N ALA A 2 -14.88 -11.39 -4.86
CA ALA A 2 -14.12 -10.32 -4.20
C ALA A 2 -12.64 -10.71 -4.12
N ILE A 3 -11.81 -10.10 -4.98
CA ILE A 3 -10.37 -10.31 -5.02
C ILE A 3 -9.79 -9.97 -3.64
N ARG A 4 -9.31 -10.99 -2.93
CA ARG A 4 -8.68 -10.87 -1.62
C ARG A 4 -7.35 -10.12 -1.80
N ILE A 5 -7.38 -8.82 -1.49
CA ILE A 5 -6.21 -7.91 -1.47
C ILE A 5 -4.96 -8.46 -0.73
N PRO A 6 -5.00 -9.35 0.29
CA PRO A 6 -3.75 -9.85 0.86
C PRO A 6 -2.94 -10.79 -0.06
N ALA A 7 -3.55 -11.44 -1.06
CA ALA A 7 -2.84 -12.42 -1.90
C ALA A 7 -1.90 -11.78 -2.94
N LEU A 8 -2.11 -10.50 -3.27
CA LEU A 8 -1.37 -9.83 -4.33
C LEU A 8 -0.15 -9.03 -3.84
N LEU A 9 0.03 -8.93 -2.52
CA LEU A 9 1.18 -8.26 -1.91
C LEU A 9 2.30 -9.24 -1.53
N SER A 10 1.99 -10.53 -1.37
CA SER A 10 2.97 -11.61 -1.18
C SER A 10 3.83 -11.86 -2.42
N ALA A 11 3.34 -11.49 -3.60
CA ALA A 11 4.01 -11.71 -4.86
C ALA A 11 5.12 -10.69 -5.18
N LEU A 12 5.22 -9.59 -4.41
CA LEU A 12 6.32 -8.62 -4.54
C LEU A 12 7.58 -9.04 -3.76
N LEU A 13 7.52 -10.20 -3.09
CA LEU A 13 8.60 -10.78 -2.28
C LEU A 13 9.31 -11.95 -2.99
N LEU A 14 9.28 -11.94 -4.33
CA LEU A 14 9.96 -12.93 -5.17
C LEU A 14 11.18 -12.40 -5.94
N VAL A 15 11.52 -11.11 -5.86
CA VAL A 15 12.76 -10.62 -6.49
C VAL A 15 13.43 -9.57 -5.62
N PHE A 16 14.19 -10.06 -4.64
CA PHE A 16 15.33 -9.31 -4.13
C PHE A 16 16.59 -10.14 -4.41
N PHE A 17 17.05 -10.08 -5.66
CA PHE A 17 18.47 -10.24 -5.97
C PHE A 17 18.77 -9.47 -7.25
N ALA A 18 19.13 -8.20 -7.06
CA ALA A 18 19.59 -7.33 -8.13
C ALA A 18 21.13 -7.42 -8.21
N ALA A 19 21.59 -8.43 -8.94
CA ALA A 19 22.79 -8.41 -9.75
C ALA A 19 22.46 -9.37 -10.90
N ALA A 20 22.30 -8.85 -12.12
CA ALA A 20 22.02 -9.71 -13.27
C ALA A 20 23.30 -10.52 -13.55
N PRO A 21 23.28 -11.87 -13.44
CA PRO A 21 24.42 -12.68 -13.82
C PRO A 21 24.58 -12.60 -15.34
N ALA A 22 25.83 -12.46 -15.81
CA ALA A 22 26.15 -12.27 -17.22
C ALA A 22 25.88 -13.52 -18.08
N SER A 23 25.67 -14.69 -17.43
CA SER A 23 25.23 -15.94 -18.06
C SER A 23 24.23 -16.69 -17.18
N ALA A 24 23.35 -17.51 -17.80
CA ALA A 24 22.36 -18.31 -17.08
C ALA A 24 22.99 -19.29 -16.08
N GLU A 25 24.16 -19.85 -16.39
CA GLU A 25 24.91 -20.76 -15.50
C GLU A 25 25.46 -20.05 -14.26
N GLN A 26 26.07 -18.87 -14.43
CA GLN A 26 26.51 -18.03 -13.30
C GLN A 26 25.36 -17.60 -12.39
N GLY A 27 24.14 -17.48 -12.96
CA GLY A 27 22.93 -17.19 -12.21
C GLY A 27 22.45 -18.35 -11.35
N ILE A 28 22.58 -19.57 -11.86
CA ILE A 28 22.24 -20.80 -11.14
C ILE A 28 23.23 -21.02 -9.99
N ASP A 29 24.54 -20.87 -10.24
CA ASP A 29 25.58 -21.03 -9.22
C ASP A 29 25.46 -19.98 -8.11
N ALA A 30 25.28 -18.71 -8.48
CA ALA A 30 25.07 -17.65 -7.50
C ALA A 30 23.77 -17.80 -6.70
N ALA A 31 22.74 -18.45 -7.26
CA ALA A 31 21.51 -18.78 -6.55
C ALA A 31 21.70 -19.97 -5.59
N LEU A 32 22.45 -20.98 -6.01
CA LEU A 32 22.81 -22.14 -5.19
C LEU A 32 23.64 -21.75 -3.98
N GLU A 33 24.65 -20.89 -4.15
CA GLU A 33 25.47 -20.41 -3.04
C GLU A 33 24.65 -19.63 -2.01
N LYS A 34 23.72 -18.79 -2.46
CA LYS A 34 22.78 -18.12 -1.55
C LYS A 34 21.88 -19.11 -0.85
N TRP A 35 21.34 -20.09 -1.58
CA TRP A 35 20.48 -21.12 -1.00
C TRP A 35 21.19 -21.92 0.10
N LYS A 36 22.47 -22.26 -0.11
CA LYS A 36 23.33 -22.88 0.89
C LYS A 36 23.51 -21.99 2.12
N GLY A 37 23.63 -20.68 1.93
CA GLY A 37 23.73 -19.70 3.02
C GLY A 37 22.44 -19.41 3.81
N LEU A 38 21.27 -19.87 3.35
CA LEU A 38 20.00 -19.65 4.05
C LEU A 38 19.83 -20.57 5.27
N SER A 39 19.27 -20.01 6.34
CA SER A 39 18.80 -20.79 7.49
C SER A 39 17.65 -21.73 7.10
N PRO A 40 17.40 -22.82 7.88
CA PRO A 40 16.27 -23.72 7.63
C PRO A 40 14.93 -22.98 7.55
N GLN A 41 14.71 -21.99 8.41
CA GLN A 41 13.49 -21.16 8.44
C GLN A 41 13.30 -20.35 7.15
N GLU A 42 14.38 -19.78 6.61
CA GLU A 42 14.34 -19.01 5.36
C GLU A 42 14.10 -19.91 4.15
N ARG A 43 14.75 -21.08 4.11
CA ARG A 43 14.50 -22.08 3.06
C ARG A 43 13.05 -22.51 3.05
N GLU A 44 12.47 -22.74 4.22
CA GLU A 44 11.06 -23.14 4.34
C GLU A 44 10.10 -22.03 3.89
N THR A 45 10.41 -20.78 4.25
CA THR A 45 9.67 -19.62 3.75
C THR A 45 9.71 -19.52 2.23
N LEU A 46 10.86 -19.79 1.61
CA LEU A 46 11.00 -19.78 0.15
C LEU A 46 10.24 -20.93 -0.51
N ARG A 47 10.29 -22.14 0.05
CA ARG A 47 9.50 -23.28 -0.44
C ARG A 47 8.01 -22.98 -0.40
N SER A 48 7.50 -22.52 0.74
CA SER A 48 6.10 -22.16 0.89
C SER A 48 5.65 -21.11 -0.14
N ARG A 49 6.45 -20.08 -0.38
CA ARG A 49 6.17 -19.07 -1.42
C ARG A 49 6.20 -19.65 -2.83
N HIS A 50 7.12 -20.55 -3.11
CA HIS A 50 7.24 -21.21 -4.39
C HIS A 50 6.06 -22.14 -4.67
N ASP A 51 5.55 -22.85 -3.65
CA ASP A 51 4.36 -23.70 -3.79
C ASP A 51 3.10 -22.85 -4.04
N VAL A 52 2.98 -21.72 -3.33
CA VAL A 52 1.95 -20.73 -3.64
C VAL A 52 2.09 -20.24 -5.08
N TRP A 53 3.29 -19.91 -5.55
CA TRP A 53 3.50 -19.48 -6.94
C TRP A 53 3.11 -20.55 -7.95
N LYS A 54 3.47 -21.82 -7.71
CA LYS A 54 3.13 -22.96 -8.59
C LYS A 54 1.62 -23.13 -8.72
N SER A 55 0.88 -22.99 -7.62
CA SER A 55 -0.58 -23.12 -7.58
C SER A 55 -1.35 -21.95 -8.21
N LEU A 56 -0.70 -20.85 -8.59
CA LEU A 56 -1.35 -19.75 -9.30
C LEU A 56 -1.68 -20.12 -10.74
N SER A 57 -2.80 -19.60 -11.26
CA SER A 57 -3.14 -19.68 -12.68
C SER A 57 -2.18 -18.85 -13.53
N ASP A 58 -2.13 -19.13 -14.84
CA ASP A 58 -1.27 -18.38 -15.75
C ASP A 58 -1.64 -16.89 -15.83
N GLU A 59 -2.93 -16.58 -15.75
CA GLU A 59 -3.42 -15.19 -15.65
C GLU A 59 -2.90 -14.48 -14.40
N GLN A 60 -2.93 -15.16 -13.25
CA GLN A 60 -2.41 -14.62 -11.99
C GLN A 60 -0.90 -14.41 -12.06
N LYS A 61 -0.17 -15.39 -12.61
CA LYS A 61 1.28 -15.29 -12.85
C LYS A 61 1.60 -14.14 -13.79
N ALA A 62 0.88 -13.97 -14.89
CA ALA A 62 1.04 -12.88 -15.84
C ALA A 62 0.78 -11.51 -15.19
N LEU A 63 -0.30 -11.38 -14.41
CA LEU A 63 -0.61 -10.16 -13.65
C LEU A 63 0.53 -9.78 -12.69
N ILE A 64 1.08 -10.74 -11.97
CA ILE A 64 2.20 -10.52 -11.05
C ILE A 64 3.45 -10.09 -11.81
N ARG A 65 3.82 -10.79 -12.89
CA ARG A 65 4.97 -10.44 -13.73
C ARG A 65 4.85 -9.01 -14.26
N GLY A 66 3.68 -8.62 -14.78
CA GLY A 66 3.46 -7.26 -15.27
C GLY A 66 3.50 -6.18 -14.17
N ARG A 67 3.06 -6.50 -12.94
CA ARG A 67 3.23 -5.59 -11.79
C ARG A 67 4.68 -5.44 -11.38
N LEU A 68 5.45 -6.53 -11.39
CA LEU A 68 6.87 -6.52 -11.08
C LEU A 68 7.66 -5.71 -12.12
N GLN A 69 7.38 -5.90 -13.41
CA GLN A 69 8.00 -5.12 -14.49
C GLN A 69 7.75 -3.62 -14.31
N ARG A 70 6.49 -3.22 -14.07
CA ARG A 70 6.15 -1.83 -13.76
C ARG A 70 6.91 -1.31 -12.55
N PHE A 71 6.97 -2.08 -11.47
CA PHE A 71 7.71 -1.68 -10.27
C PHE A 71 9.21 -1.47 -10.56
N LYS A 72 9.84 -2.37 -11.31
CA LYS A 72 11.25 -2.25 -11.70
C LYS A 72 11.52 -1.04 -12.59
N SER A 73 10.55 -0.63 -13.42
CA SER A 73 10.66 0.57 -14.26
C SER A 73 10.50 1.89 -13.51
N LEU A 74 10.10 1.88 -12.23
CA LEU A 74 9.95 3.11 -11.44
C LEU A 74 11.32 3.68 -11.03
N PRO A 75 11.44 5.01 -10.87
CA PRO A 75 12.63 5.62 -10.27
C PRO A 75 12.94 5.06 -8.88
N LEU A 76 14.21 5.03 -8.48
CA LEU A 76 14.65 4.44 -7.20
C LEU A 76 13.94 5.02 -5.97
N GLY A 77 13.66 6.32 -5.96
CA GLY A 77 12.91 6.98 -4.90
C GLY A 77 11.47 6.47 -4.78
N GLU A 78 10.83 6.20 -5.91
CA GLU A 78 9.48 5.62 -5.96
C GLU A 78 9.48 4.16 -5.53
N GLN A 79 10.47 3.38 -5.96
CA GLN A 79 10.64 2.01 -5.48
C GLN A 79 10.82 1.96 -3.97
N LYS A 80 11.66 2.84 -3.40
CA LYS A 80 11.89 2.95 -1.95
C LYS A 80 10.59 3.30 -1.22
N ARG A 81 9.82 4.26 -1.72
CA ARG A 81 8.53 4.64 -1.14
C ARG A 81 7.56 3.46 -1.08
N ILE A 82 7.44 2.70 -2.16
CA ILE A 82 6.56 1.52 -2.21
C ILE A 82 7.03 0.43 -1.24
N ARG A 83 8.35 0.15 -1.18
CA ARG A 83 8.90 -0.82 -0.22
C ARG A 83 8.63 -0.42 1.23
N ASN A 84 8.80 0.86 1.56
CA ASN A 84 8.53 1.38 2.90
C ASN A 84 7.05 1.24 3.27
N ASN A 85 6.15 1.64 2.36
CA ASN A 85 4.71 1.48 2.57
C ASN A 85 4.30 0.02 2.74
N PHE A 86 4.93 -0.89 2.01
CA PHE A 86 4.70 -2.32 2.15
C PHE A 86 5.17 -2.85 3.51
N SER A 87 6.34 -2.42 4.00
CA SER A 87 6.78 -2.78 5.35
C SER A 87 5.78 -2.31 6.40
N LEU A 88 5.39 -1.03 6.36
CA LEU A 88 4.39 -0.48 7.28
C LEU A 88 3.09 -1.28 7.25
N PHE A 89 2.62 -1.67 6.06
CA PHE A 89 1.43 -2.50 5.92
C PHE A 89 1.59 -3.91 6.52
N ARG A 90 2.76 -4.53 6.32
CA ARG A 90 3.08 -5.84 6.91
C ARG A 90 3.12 -5.78 8.43
N ASP A 91 3.50 -4.64 8.99
CA ASP A 91 3.62 -4.50 10.44
C ASP A 91 2.27 -4.15 11.10
N LEU A 92 1.23 -3.82 10.31
CA LEU A 92 -0.14 -3.62 10.80
C LEU A 92 -0.73 -4.92 11.37
N SER A 93 -1.43 -4.79 12.50
CA SER A 93 -2.23 -5.86 13.09
C SER A 93 -3.38 -6.31 12.16
N PRO A 94 -3.93 -7.53 12.33
CA PRO A 94 -5.07 -7.98 11.53
C PRO A 94 -6.27 -7.02 11.55
N ARG A 95 -6.55 -6.39 12.71
CA ARG A 95 -7.62 -5.41 12.86
C ARG A 95 -7.35 -4.15 12.04
N GLU A 96 -6.14 -3.61 12.11
CA GLU A 96 -5.76 -2.42 11.34
C GLU A 96 -5.78 -2.67 9.84
N ARG A 97 -5.30 -3.84 9.40
CA ARG A 97 -5.39 -4.26 7.99
C ARG A 97 -6.84 -4.34 7.52
N LYS A 98 -7.76 -4.86 8.34
CA LYS A 98 -9.20 -4.89 8.04
C LYS A 98 -9.76 -3.48 7.87
N ILE A 99 -9.46 -2.58 8.80
CA ILE A 99 -9.90 -1.17 8.74
C ILE A 99 -9.35 -0.48 7.49
N LEU A 100 -8.08 -0.70 7.17
CA LEU A 100 -7.45 -0.11 5.98
C LEU A 100 -8.12 -0.63 4.69
N LYS A 101 -8.40 -1.93 4.63
CA LYS A 101 -9.13 -2.54 3.52
C LYS A 101 -10.52 -1.94 3.35
N GLU A 102 -11.29 -1.80 4.42
CA GLU A 102 -12.62 -1.18 4.36
C GLU A 102 -12.56 0.28 3.87
N LYS A 103 -11.57 1.05 4.34
CA LYS A 103 -11.34 2.43 3.86
C LYS A 103 -11.00 2.44 2.37
N TYR A 104 -10.15 1.52 1.93
CA TYR A 104 -9.77 1.38 0.52
C TYR A 104 -10.96 0.98 -0.35
N ASP A 105 -11.78 0.02 0.09
CA ASP A 105 -12.97 -0.43 -0.64
C ASP A 105 -13.99 0.71 -0.79
N ARG A 106 -14.20 1.51 0.28
CA ARG A 106 -15.01 2.73 0.20
C ARG A 106 -14.43 3.74 -0.79
N TRP A 107 -13.13 3.97 -0.76
CA TRP A 107 -12.44 4.87 -1.69
C TRP A 107 -12.61 4.41 -3.15
N MET A 108 -12.49 3.10 -3.43
CA MET A 108 -12.63 2.57 -4.78
C MET A 108 -14.05 2.75 -5.34
N LYS A 109 -15.07 2.70 -4.48
CA LYS A 109 -16.46 2.95 -4.84
C LYS A 109 -16.80 4.43 -5.06
N LEU A 110 -15.90 5.36 -4.74
CA LEU A 110 -16.16 6.78 -4.97
C LEU A 110 -16.20 7.10 -6.47
N PRO A 111 -17.17 7.93 -6.90
CA PRO A 111 -17.20 8.50 -8.25
C PRO A 111 -15.89 9.23 -8.62
N PRO A 112 -15.49 9.26 -9.90
CA PRO A 112 -14.25 9.90 -10.33
C PRO A 112 -14.13 11.38 -9.94
N ASN A 113 -15.21 12.16 -10.06
CA ASN A 113 -15.27 13.56 -9.62
C ASN A 113 -14.98 13.70 -8.13
N ARG A 114 -15.59 12.85 -7.29
CA ARG A 114 -15.32 12.83 -5.84
C ARG A 114 -13.87 12.48 -5.51
N LYS A 115 -13.28 11.52 -6.22
CA LYS A 115 -11.84 11.20 -6.07
C LYS A 115 -10.98 12.41 -6.45
N GLY A 116 -11.33 13.12 -7.53
CA GLY A 116 -10.67 14.35 -7.97
C GLY A 116 -10.69 15.45 -6.90
N GLU A 117 -11.88 15.78 -6.39
CA GLU A 117 -12.06 16.78 -5.31
C GLU A 117 -11.20 16.48 -4.08
N ILE A 118 -11.14 15.21 -3.67
CA ILE A 118 -10.34 14.80 -2.51
C ILE A 118 -8.85 14.94 -2.79
N ARG A 119 -8.38 14.54 -3.99
CA ARG A 119 -6.98 14.70 -4.39
C ARG A 119 -6.56 16.16 -4.43
N GLU A 120 -7.39 17.04 -4.99
CA GLU A 120 -7.11 18.48 -5.04
C GLU A 120 -7.03 19.09 -3.64
N ARG A 121 -7.99 18.77 -2.77
CA ARG A 121 -7.98 19.24 -1.37
C ARG A 121 -6.71 18.78 -0.65
N TYR A 122 -6.32 17.51 -0.86
CA TYR A 122 -5.10 16.98 -0.29
C TYR A 122 -3.85 17.71 -0.83
N GLN A 123 -3.80 17.96 -2.14
CA GLN A 123 -2.67 18.66 -2.77
C GLN A 123 -2.57 20.11 -2.27
N ARG A 124 -3.70 20.82 -2.16
CA ARG A 124 -3.74 22.15 -1.55
C ARG A 124 -3.20 22.12 -0.12
N LEU A 125 -3.65 21.17 0.70
CA LEU A 125 -3.18 21.03 2.09
C LEU A 125 -1.67 20.71 2.16
N LYS A 126 -1.16 19.88 1.24
CA LYS A 126 0.27 19.53 1.16
C LYS A 126 1.14 20.74 0.82
N ASN A 127 0.65 21.61 -0.07
CA ASN A 127 1.38 22.77 -0.57
C ASN A 127 1.20 24.04 0.30
N MET A 128 0.39 23.98 1.35
CA MET A 128 0.23 25.10 2.30
C MET A 128 1.47 25.29 3.19
N ALA A 129 1.64 26.52 3.69
CA ALA A 129 2.64 26.83 4.71
C ALA A 129 2.48 25.90 5.94
N PRO A 130 3.58 25.43 6.55
CA PRO A 130 3.55 24.43 7.62
C PRO A 130 2.63 24.78 8.79
N ASP A 131 2.64 26.04 9.24
CA ASP A 131 1.82 26.48 10.37
C ASP A 131 0.33 26.51 10.03
N ARG A 132 -0.01 26.97 8.82
CA ARG A 132 -1.39 26.94 8.33
C ARG A 132 -1.90 25.51 8.20
N ARG A 133 -1.05 24.60 7.71
CA ARG A 133 -1.37 23.17 7.65
C ARG A 133 -1.60 22.59 9.05
N ARG A 134 -0.74 22.92 10.02
CA ARG A 134 -0.86 22.47 11.41
C ARG A 134 -2.17 22.96 12.04
N GLU A 135 -2.53 24.23 11.84
CA GLU A 135 -3.79 24.82 12.30
C GLU A 135 -5.00 24.03 11.77
N ILE A 136 -5.03 23.77 10.46
CA ILE A 136 -6.13 23.03 9.82
C ILE A 136 -6.21 21.60 10.37
N LEU A 137 -5.07 20.91 10.49
CA LEU A 137 -5.04 19.54 11.00
C LEU A 137 -5.50 19.45 12.45
N ASN A 138 -5.10 20.41 13.29
CA ASN A 138 -5.54 20.50 14.69
C ASN A 138 -7.06 20.71 14.78
N ARG A 139 -7.61 21.65 13.99
CA ARG A 139 -9.07 21.85 13.93
C ARG A 139 -9.82 20.61 13.48
N LEU A 140 -9.31 19.91 12.47
CA LEU A 140 -9.89 18.65 11.99
C LEU A 140 -9.82 17.54 13.03
N ASP A 141 -8.79 17.52 13.86
CA ASP A 141 -8.66 16.55 14.95
C ASP A 141 -9.67 16.84 16.07
N ILE A 142 -9.77 18.09 16.52
CA ILE A 142 -10.79 18.54 17.48
C ILE A 142 -12.18 18.17 16.97
N TRP A 143 -12.50 18.54 15.72
CA TRP A 143 -13.78 18.20 15.09
C TRP A 143 -14.07 16.69 15.11
N ARG A 144 -13.07 15.85 14.84
CA ARG A 144 -13.19 14.38 14.85
C ARG A 144 -13.36 13.77 16.25
N ARG A 145 -13.01 14.50 17.31
CA ARG A 145 -13.22 14.10 18.71
C ARG A 145 -14.55 14.56 19.28
N LEU A 146 -15.15 15.63 18.75
CA LEU A 146 -16.44 16.14 19.23
C LEU A 146 -17.55 15.07 19.16
N PRO A 147 -18.43 14.93 20.18
CA PRO A 147 -19.58 14.06 20.12
C PRO A 147 -20.52 14.37 18.94
N PRO A 148 -21.23 13.37 18.38
CA PRO A 148 -22.12 13.59 17.24
C PRO A 148 -23.21 14.64 17.45
N GLY A 149 -23.75 14.75 18.68
CA GLY A 149 -24.77 15.75 19.02
C GLY A 149 -24.23 17.18 18.93
N GLU A 150 -23.03 17.41 19.46
CA GLU A 150 -22.39 18.73 19.45
C GLU A 150 -22.02 19.18 18.03
N ARG A 151 -21.54 18.25 17.18
CA ARG A 151 -21.31 18.55 15.75
C ARG A 151 -22.57 18.99 15.04
N LYS A 152 -23.71 18.32 15.28
CA LYS A 152 -25.00 18.66 14.66
C LYS A 152 -25.42 20.08 15.03
N GLU A 153 -25.29 20.45 16.30
CA GLU A 153 -25.64 21.80 16.75
C GLU A 153 -24.72 22.88 16.15
N ILE A 154 -23.41 22.62 16.06
CA ILE A 154 -22.49 23.55 15.40
C ILE A 154 -22.87 23.75 13.92
N LEU A 155 -23.18 22.66 13.19
CA LEU A 155 -23.61 22.75 11.80
C LEU A 155 -24.95 23.48 11.64
N LYS A 156 -25.90 23.25 12.56
CA LYS A 156 -27.20 23.92 12.58
C LYS A 156 -27.02 25.42 12.78
N ARG A 157 -26.24 25.84 13.77
CA ARG A 157 -25.90 27.25 14.04
C ARG A 157 -25.18 27.91 12.86
N ALA A 158 -24.25 27.20 12.21
CA ALA A 158 -23.56 27.71 11.02
C ALA A 158 -24.51 27.92 9.83
N ARG A 159 -25.57 27.11 9.71
CA ARG A 159 -26.59 27.24 8.67
C ARG A 159 -27.56 28.38 8.93
N THR A 160 -27.96 28.60 10.19
CA THR A 160 -28.87 29.70 10.56
C THR A 160 -28.20 31.07 10.48
N ARG A 161 -26.88 31.16 10.76
CA ARG A 161 -26.12 32.41 10.69
C ARG A 161 -25.82 32.89 9.25
N LYS A 162 -26.03 32.04 8.24
CA LYS A 162 -25.85 32.36 6.82
C LYS A 162 -27.16 32.69 6.09
N ARG A 163 -28.28 32.72 6.80
CA ARG A 163 -29.59 33.21 6.33
C ARG A 163 -29.82 34.59 6.93
#